data_AF-A0A1T4Q460-F1
#
_entry.id   AF-A0A1T4Q460-F1
#
_cell.length_a   1.000
_cell.length_b   1.000
_cell.length_c   1.000
_cell.angle_alpha   90.00
_cell.angle_beta   90.00
_cell.angle_gamma   90.00
#
_symmetry.space_group_name_H-M   'P 1'
#
loop_
_entity.id
_entity.type
_entity.pdbx_description
1 polymer ?
#
loop_
_entity_poly.entity_id
_entity_poly.type
_entity_poly.pdbx_seq_one_letter_code
_entity_poly.pdbx_strand_id
1 'polypeptide(L)' 'MYSWEIDMYIREKNYVLTPKEGSEIMNMRENPQIVRIKYMDSDGSYSVETNDGYYFMFQVKE' A
#
# COMPACT_ATOMS: atom_id res chain seq x y z
N MET A 1 6.03 6.97 6.36
CA MET A 1 7.13 6.11 5.85
C MET A 1 7.62 6.62 4.51
N TYR A 2 8.86 6.31 4.15
CA TYR A 2 9.36 6.47 2.78
C TYR A 2 8.81 5.38 1.86
N SER A 3 8.74 5.64 0.55
CA SER A 3 8.18 4.73 -0.45
C SER A 3 8.86 3.36 -0.46
N TRP A 4 10.19 3.33 -0.31
CA TRP A 4 10.97 2.10 -0.25
C TRP A 4 10.70 1.30 1.03
N GLU A 5 10.40 1.96 2.16
CA GLU A 5 10.03 1.28 3.41
C GLU A 5 8.65 0.62 3.27
N ILE A 6 7.71 1.31 2.61
CA ILE A 6 6.38 0.78 2.31
C ILE A 6 6.49 -0.44 1.38
N ASP A 7 7.24 -0.33 0.28
CA ASP A 7 7.44 -1.45 -0.66
C ASP A 7 8.10 -2.65 0.03
N MET A 8 9.16 -2.43 0.81
CA MET A 8 9.84 -3.48 1.55
C MET A 8 8.91 -4.17 2.54
N TYR A 9 8.15 -3.40 3.32
CA TYR A 9 7.19 -3.92 4.28
C TYR A 9 6.10 -4.79 3.61
N ILE A 10 5.54 -4.32 2.50
CA ILE A 10 4.52 -5.08 1.75
C ILE A 10 5.10 -6.39 1.21
N ARG A 11 6.34 -6.37 0.71
CA ARG A 11 7.04 -7.58 0.22
C ARG A 11 7.28 -8.60 1.31
N GLU A 12 7.70 -8.17 2.50
CA GLU A 12 7.88 -9.07 3.67
C GLU A 12 6.58 -9.76 4.07
N LYS A 13 5.43 -9.14 3.78
CA LYS A 13 4.09 -9.67 4.01
C LYS A 13 3.53 -10.46 2.82
N ASN A 14 4.34 -10.75 1.80
CA ASN A 14 3.91 -11.40 0.56
C ASN A 14 2.72 -10.70 -0.10
N TYR A 15 2.68 -9.37 -0.07
CA TYR A 15 1.63 -8.56 -0.68
C TYR A 15 0.23 -8.76 -0.09
N VAL A 16 0.13 -9.36 1.11
CA VAL A 16 -1.14 -9.56 1.83
C VAL A 16 -1.02 -8.94 3.20
N LEU A 17 -1.82 -7.89 3.44
CA LEU A 17 -1.86 -7.16 4.70
C LEU A 17 -3.14 -7.48 5.46
N THR A 18 -3.06 -7.39 6.79
CA THR A 18 -4.27 -7.34 7.63
C THR A 18 -5.03 -6.03 7.43
N PRO A 19 -6.31 -5.92 7.84
CA PRO A 19 -7.05 -4.66 7.75
C PRO A 19 -6.39 -3.49 8.47
N LYS A 20 -5.73 -3.77 9.60
CA LYS A 20 -4.99 -2.77 10.36
C LYS A 20 -3.77 -2.26 9.59
N GLU A 21 -2.92 -3.18 9.12
CA GLU A 21 -1.70 -2.83 8.37
C GLU A 21 -2.06 -2.11 7.06
N GLY A 22 -3.10 -2.56 6.35
CA GLY A 22 -3.60 -1.88 5.16
C GLY A 22 -4.07 -0.45 5.45
N SER A 23 -4.80 -0.24 6.54
CA SER A 23 -5.24 1.10 6.97
C SER A 23 -4.05 2.02 7.29
N GLU A 24 -3.03 1.50 7.98
CA GLU A 24 -1.80 2.24 8.29
C GLU A 24 -1.05 2.64 7.02
N ILE A 25 -0.91 1.75 6.04
CA ILE A 25 -0.29 2.08 4.73
C ILE A 25 -1.12 3.12 3.97
N MET A 26 -2.44 2.96 3.91
CA MET A 26 -3.33 3.85 3.14
C MET A 26 -3.56 5.22 3.78
N ASN A 27 -3.08 5.45 5.01
CA ASN A 27 -3.21 6.73 5.68
C ASN A 27 -2.27 7.78 5.07
N MET A 28 -2.77 8.53 4.09
CA MET A 28 -2.01 9.58 3.38
C MET A 28 -1.52 10.71 4.30
N ARG A 29 -2.09 10.89 5.51
CA ARG A 29 -1.55 11.86 6.49
C ARG A 29 -0.24 11.38 7.10
N GLU A 30 -0.11 10.06 7.32
CA GLU A 30 1.09 9.42 7.89
C GLU A 30 2.10 9.00 6.81
N ASN A 31 1.61 8.82 5.58
CA ASN A 31 2.40 8.50 4.40
C ASN A 31 2.24 9.58 3.32
N PRO A 32 2.79 10.79 3.52
CA PRO A 32 2.62 11.92 2.60
C PRO A 32 3.27 11.71 1.23
N GLN A 33 4.04 10.64 1.05
CA GLN A 33 4.61 10.27 -0.24
C GLN A 33 3.58 9.60 -1.15
N ILE A 34 2.53 9.01 -0.60
CA ILE A 34 1.44 8.42 -1.39
C ILE A 34 0.63 9.54 -2.03
N VAL A 35 0.51 9.50 -3.36
CA VAL A 35 -0.28 10.47 -4.13
C VAL A 35 -1.58 9.89 -4.66
N ARG A 36 -1.64 8.56 -4.79
CA ARG A 36 -2.81 7.88 -5.34
C ARG A 36 -2.95 6.48 -4.78
N ILE A 37 -4.19 6.12 -4.46
CA ILE A 37 -4.60 4.77 -4.09
C ILE A 37 -5.80 4.42 -4.98
N LYS A 38 -5.82 3.22 -5.56
CA LYS A 38 -6.99 2.67 -6.26
C LYS A 38 -7.30 1.29 -5.76
N TYR A 39 -8.58 1.03 -5.50
CA TYR A 39 -9.08 -0.32 -5.26
C TYR A 39 -9.41 -1.00 -6.60
N MET A 40 -9.08 -2.28 -6.72
CA MET A 40 -9.33 -3.12 -7.90
C MET A 40 -10.28 -4.25 -7.51
N ASP A 41 -11.55 -4.12 -7.89
CA ASP A 41 -12.61 -5.07 -7.54
C ASP A 41 -12.36 -6.49 -8.07
N SER A 42 -11.63 -6.63 -9.19
CA SER A 42 -11.41 -7.91 -9.86
C SER A 42 -10.62 -8.93 -9.02
N ASP A 43 -9.70 -8.45 -8.21
CA ASP A 43 -8.81 -9.28 -7.39
C ASP A 43 -8.74 -8.82 -5.92
N GLY A 44 -9.54 -7.82 -5.53
CA GLY A 44 -9.61 -7.29 -4.18
C GLY A 44 -8.32 -6.63 -3.71
N SER A 45 -7.50 -6.11 -4.65
CA SER A 45 -6.23 -5.47 -4.32
C SER A 45 -6.29 -3.94 -4.37
N TYR A 46 -5.31 -3.32 -3.74
CA TYR A 46 -5.06 -1.88 -3.78
C TYR A 46 -3.78 -1.64 -4.57
N SER A 47 -3.84 -0.74 -5.54
CA SER A 47 -2.65 -0.16 -6.18
C SER A 47 -2.34 1.20 -5.58
N VAL A 48 -1.07 1.45 -5.35
CA VAL A 48 -0.59 2.68 -4.72
C VAL A 48 0.55 3.25 -5.55
N GLU A 49 0.49 4.56 -5.76
CA GLU A 49 1.49 5.35 -6.47
C GLU A 49 2.00 6.44 -5.53
N THR A 50 3.32 6.64 -5.53
CA THR A 50 3.99 7.64 -4.72
C THR A 50 4.60 8.77 -5.57
N ASN A 51 4.86 9.92 -4.95
CA ASN A 51 5.39 11.10 -5.65
C ASN A 51 6.82 10.94 -6.20
N ASP A 52 7.58 9.95 -5.71
CA ASP A 52 8.93 9.62 -6.15
C ASP A 52 8.96 8.49 -7.18
N GLY A 53 7.79 8.07 -7.68
CA GLY A 53 7.66 7.13 -8.80
C GLY A 53 7.63 5.65 -8.41
N TYR A 54 7.51 5.31 -7.12
CA TYR A 54 7.23 3.92 -6.72
C TYR A 54 5.79 3.56 -7.04
N TYR A 55 5.62 2.29 -7.40
CA TYR A 55 4.33 1.68 -7.64
C TYR A 55 4.30 0.29 -7.00
N PHE A 56 3.31 0.05 -6.14
CA PHE A 56 3.14 -1.23 -5.47
C PHE A 56 1.66 -1.60 -5.35
N MET A 57 1.41 -2.89 -5.14
CA MET A 57 0.07 -3.46 -4.99
C MET A 57 0.04 -4.39 -3.79
N PHE A 58 -1.09 -4.44 -3.08
CA PHE A 58 -1.31 -5.38 -2.00
C PHE A 58 -2.79 -5.73 -1.84
N GLN A 59 -3.08 -6.87 -1.25
CA GLN A 59 -4.43 -7.28 -0.85
C GLN A 59 -4.62 -7.06 0.65
N VAL A 60 -5.86 -6.83 1.06
CA VAL A 60 -6.24 -6.81 2.48
C VAL A 60 -7.08 -8.05 2.77
N LYS A 61 -6.67 -8.87 3.74
CA LYS A 61 -7.36 -10.10 4.17
C LYS A 61 -7.37 -10.22 5.68
N GLU A 62 -8.43 -10.82 6.24
CA GLU A 62 -8.53 -11.17 7.67
C GLU A 62 -7.62 -12.35 8.05
#